data_AF-A0A318Q6B4-F1
#
_entry.id   AF-A0A318Q6B4-F1
#
_cell.length_a   1.000
_cell.length_b   1.000
_cell.length_c   1.000
_cell.angle_alpha   90.00
_cell.angle_beta   90.00
_cell.angle_gamma   90.00
#
_symmetry.space_group_name_H-M   'P 1'
#
loop_
_entity.id
_entity.type
_entity.pdbx_description
1 polymer ?
#
loop_
_entity_poly.entity_id
_entity_poly.type
_entity_poly.pdbx_seq_one_letter_code
_entity_poly.pdbx_strand_id
1 'polypeptide(L)' 'MSEYESMADRDEAFALSRAAPDHAWVLTDRDVWHRNPFYHGPEMPHPEDDGAHDFIADHGIDAWREATEQPVGLGYPVKG' A
#
# COMPACT_ATOMS: atom_id res chain seq x y z
N MET A 1 -11.39 18.91 1.42
CA MET A 1 -10.91 18.71 2.80
C MET A 1 -10.26 19.99 3.27
N SER A 2 -10.56 20.42 4.49
CA SER A 2 -9.85 21.51 5.16
C SER A 2 -8.42 21.08 5.52
N GLU A 3 -7.50 22.04 5.67
CA GLU A 3 -6.13 21.77 6.16
C GLU A 3 -6.16 21.04 7.52
N TYR A 4 -7.10 21.41 8.40
CA TYR A 4 -7.26 20.76 9.71
C TYR A 4 -7.65 19.29 9.60
N GLU A 5 -8.53 18.94 8.66
CA GLU A 5 -8.92 17.55 8.42
C GLU A 5 -7.73 16.74 7.92
N SER A 6 -6.91 17.31 7.02
CA SER A 6 -5.70 16.65 6.54
C SER A 6 -4.62 16.47 7.62
N MET A 7 -4.52 17.39 8.57
CA MET A 7 -3.60 17.24 9.71
C MET A 7 -4.06 16.12 10.64
N ALA A 8 -5.34 16.11 11.02
CA ALA A 8 -5.90 15.07 11.87
C ALA A 8 -5.77 13.68 11.24
N ASP A 9 -5.94 13.57 9.92
CA ASP A 9 -5.75 12.34 9.14
C ASP A 9 -4.33 11.79 9.26
N ARG A 10 -3.34 12.67 9.09
CA ARG A 10 -1.93 12.30 9.19
C ARG A 10 -1.53 11.91 10.60
N ASP A 11 -2.06 12.58 11.62
CA ASP A 11 -1.79 12.27 13.02
C ASP A 11 -2.36 10.89 13.38
N GLU A 12 -3.58 10.58 12.93
CA GLU A 12 -4.19 9.26 13.09
C GLU A 12 -3.39 8.18 12.36
N ALA A 13 -3.09 8.39 11.08
CA ALA A 13 -2.29 7.48 10.27
C ALA A 13 -0.93 7.18 10.92
N PHE A 14 -0.26 8.19 11.48
CA PHE A 14 1.00 8.01 12.19
C PHE A 14 0.85 7.18 13.48
N ALA A 15 -0.22 7.42 14.26
CA ALA A 15 -0.51 6.65 15.47
C ALA A 15 -0.81 5.18 15.16
N LEU A 16 -1.66 4.91 14.16
CA LEU A 16 -1.97 3.55 13.68
C LEU A 16 -0.72 2.85 13.16
N SER A 17 0.07 3.55 12.35
CA SER A 17 1.32 3.04 11.78
C SER A 17 2.29 2.55 12.87
N ARG A 18 2.43 3.33 13.95
CA ARG A 18 3.27 2.97 15.09
C ARG A 18 2.75 1.75 15.86
N ALA A 19 1.43 1.58 15.92
CA ALA A 19 0.80 0.45 16.60
C ALA A 19 0.86 -0.85 15.78
N ALA A 20 0.95 -0.77 14.46
CA ALA A 20 0.92 -1.89 13.53
C ALA A 20 2.17 -1.94 12.62
N PRO A 21 3.41 -2.05 13.16
CA PRO A 21 4.65 -1.98 12.38
C PRO A 21 4.85 -3.18 11.42
N ASP A 22 4.04 -4.22 11.53
CA ASP A 22 3.99 -5.39 10.65
C ASP A 22 3.06 -5.21 9.44
N HIS A 23 2.30 -4.11 9.38
CA HIS A 23 1.39 -3.80 8.27
C HIS A 23 1.98 -2.70 7.39
N ALA A 24 2.10 -2.95 6.08
CA ALA A 24 2.64 -2.00 5.10
C ALA A 24 1.74 -0.77 4.87
N TRP A 25 0.44 -0.92 5.11
CA TRP A 25 -0.59 0.10 4.93
C TRP A 25 -1.50 0.15 6.16
N VAL A 26 -1.97 1.33 6.53
CA VAL A 26 -2.97 1.54 7.58
C VAL A 26 -4.15 2.33 7.01
N LEU A 27 -5.37 1.96 7.41
CA LEU A 27 -6.61 2.62 7.02
C LEU A 27 -7.06 3.54 8.15
N THR A 28 -7.28 4.82 7.85
CA THR A 28 -7.85 5.77 8.81
C THR A 28 -9.38 5.72 8.79
N ASP A 29 -10.02 6.29 9.81
CA ASP A 29 -11.49 6.44 9.89
C ASP A 29 -12.09 7.27 8.73
N ARG A 30 -11.23 7.96 7.96
CA ARG A 30 -11.62 8.66 6.72
C ARG A 30 -11.66 7.79 5.49
N ASP A 31 -11.45 6.48 5.65
CA ASP A 31 -11.38 5.53 4.54
C ASP A 31 -10.24 5.86 3.57
N VAL A 32 -9.08 6.27 4.12
CA VAL A 32 -7.86 6.57 3.36
C VAL A 32 -6.74 5.64 3.79
N TRP A 33 -6.13 4.97 2.82
CA TRP A 33 -4.94 4.15 3.04
C TRP A 33 -3.67 5.00 3.06
N HIS A 34 -2.87 4.86 4.12
CA HIS A 34 -1.56 5.49 4.25
C HIS A 34 -0.45 4.45 4.29
N ARG A 35 0.65 4.74 3.60
CA ARG A 35 1.87 3.92 3.69
C ARG A 35 2.46 4.03 5.09
N ASN A 36 2.72 2.89 5.72
CA ASN A 36 3.24 2.83 7.07
C ASN A 36 4.77 3.09 7.08
N PRO A 37 5.27 4.18 7.69
CA PRO A 37 6.71 4.46 7.76
C PRO A 37 7.49 3.56 8.72
N PHE A 38 6.80 2.82 9.61
CA PHE A 38 7.43 1.88 10.55
C PHE A 38 7.52 0.46 10.02
N TYR A 39 6.91 0.19 8.87
CA TYR A 39 6.97 -1.11 8.24
C TYR A 39 8.29 -1.30 7.47
N HIS A 40 9.00 -2.39 7.79
CA HIS A 40 10.32 -2.71 7.21
C HIS A 40 10.31 -4.05 6.46
N GLY A 41 9.14 -4.62 6.23
CA GLY A 41 9.02 -5.85 5.44
C GLY A 41 9.15 -5.60 3.94
N PRO A 42 8.94 -6.66 3.15
CA PRO A 42 8.78 -6.59 1.69
C PRO A 42 7.85 -5.46 1.24
N GLU A 43 8.15 -4.82 0.10
CA GLU A 43 7.16 -3.96 -0.53
C GLU A 43 5.86 -4.76 -0.78
N MET A 44 4.72 -4.11 -0.50
CA MET A 44 3.39 -4.69 -0.64
C MET A 44 2.55 -3.77 -1.53
N PRO A 45 1.65 -4.32 -2.37
CA PRO A 45 0.77 -3.51 -3.20
C PRO A 45 -0.16 -2.65 -2.34
N HIS A 46 -0.72 -1.61 -2.95
CA HIS A 46 -1.81 -0.87 -2.32
C HIS A 46 -3.01 -1.81 -2.10
N PRO A 47 -3.70 -1.77 -0.94
CA PRO A 47 -4.82 -2.69 -0.67
C PRO A 47 -6.02 -2.57 -1.63
N GLU A 48 -6.09 -1.49 -2.41
CA GLU A 48 -7.14 -1.27 -3.43
C GLU A 48 -6.63 -1.43 -4.87
N ASP A 49 -5.39 -1.92 -5.06
CA ASP A 49 -4.88 -2.22 -6.39
C ASP A 49 -5.37 -3.60 -6.85
N ASP A 50 -6.56 -3.62 -7.46
CA ASP A 50 -7.19 -4.83 -8.00
C ASP A 50 -6.28 -5.55 -9.01
N GLY A 51 -5.48 -4.82 -9.78
CA GLY A 51 -4.55 -5.41 -10.75
C GLY A 51 -3.42 -6.19 -10.06
N ALA A 52 -2.89 -5.64 -8.97
CA ALA A 52 -1.93 -6.36 -8.14
C ALA A 52 -2.58 -7.58 -7.44
N HIS A 53 -3.80 -7.44 -6.93
CA HIS A 53 -4.51 -8.56 -6.28
C HIS A 53 -4.77 -9.71 -7.25
N ASP A 54 -5.30 -9.43 -8.43
CA ASP A 54 -5.54 -10.42 -9.48
C ASP A 54 -4.23 -11.11 -9.88
N PHE A 55 -3.16 -10.33 -10.09
CA PHE A 55 -1.86 -10.88 -10.44
C PHE A 55 -1.29 -11.76 -9.32
N ILE A 56 -1.39 -11.34 -8.07
CA ILE A 56 -0.93 -12.11 -6.91
C ILE A 56 -1.76 -13.39 -6.74
N ALA A 57 -3.08 -13.33 -6.99
CA ALA A 57 -3.94 -14.50 -6.94
C ALA A 57 -3.53 -15.55 -8.00
N ASP A 58 -3.16 -15.10 -9.20
CA ASP A 58 -2.77 -15.98 -10.32
C ASP A 58 -1.31 -16.45 -10.24
N HIS A 59 -0.39 -15.62 -9.73
CA HIS A 59 1.06 -15.81 -9.85
C HIS A 59 1.84 -15.81 -8.52
N GLY A 60 1.23 -15.37 -7.43
CA GLY A 60 1.85 -15.28 -6.10
C GLY A 60 2.60 -13.97 -5.84
N ILE A 61 2.80 -13.67 -4.55
CA ILE A 61 3.42 -12.41 -4.09
C ILE A 61 4.88 -12.26 -4.53
N ASP A 62 5.64 -13.36 -4.61
CA ASP A 62 7.04 -13.31 -5.01
C ASP A 62 7.19 -12.90 -6.48
N ALA A 63 6.31 -13.39 -7.37
CA ALA A 63 6.28 -12.97 -8.77
C ALA A 63 5.90 -11.49 -8.93
N TRP A 64 4.98 -11.00 -8.09
CA TRP A 64 4.62 -9.59 -8.05
C TRP A 64 5.74 -8.69 -7.50
N ARG A 65 6.67 -9.23 -6.70
CA ARG A 65 7.83 -8.44 -6.27
C ARG A 65 8.89 -8.38 -7.34
N GLU A 66 9.18 -9.52 -7.97
CA GLU A 66 10.17 -9.59 -9.03
C GLU A 66 9.84 -8.64 -10.19
N ALA A 67 8.57 -8.54 -10.61
CA ALA A 67 8.19 -7.68 -11.72
C ALA A 67 8.01 -6.19 -11.35
N THR A 68 7.87 -5.82 -10.06
CA THR A 68 7.94 -4.40 -9.62
C THR A 68 9.37 -3.91 -9.45
N GLU A 69 10.29 -4.82 -9.09
CA GLU A 69 11.70 -4.50 -8.86
C GLU A 69 12.50 -4.28 -10.16
N GLN A 70 11.92 -4.53 -11.34
CA GLN A 70 12.62 -4.31 -12.62
C GLN A 70 12.65 -2.82 -13.02
N PRO A 71 13.84 -2.24 -13.31
CA PRO A 71 14.02 -0.79 -13.54
C PRO A 71 13.47 -0.27 -14.88
N VAL A 72 12.58 -1.00 -15.57
CA VAL A 72 12.01 -0.58 -16.86
C VAL A 72 10.52 -0.90 -16.96
N GLY A 73 9.68 -0.08 -16.33
CA GLY A 73 8.43 0.45 -16.90
C GLY A 73 7.40 -0.50 -17.52
N LEU A 74 7.48 -1.82 -17.35
CA LEU A 74 6.36 -2.72 -17.60
C LEU A 74 5.60 -2.80 -16.28
N GLY A 75 4.68 -1.85 -16.08
CA GLY A 75 3.58 -2.12 -15.16
C GLY A 75 2.97 -3.47 -15.51
N TYR A 76 2.49 -4.20 -14.50
CA TYR A 76 1.71 -5.42 -14.72
C TYR A 76 0.61 -5.14 -15.75
N PRO A 77 0.25 -6.13 -16.60
CA PRO A 77 -0.82 -5.93 -17.55
C PRO A 77 -2.12 -5.63 -16.79
N VAL A 78 -2.42 -4.34 -16.64
CA VAL A 78 -3.76 -3.87 -16.29
C VAL A 78 -4.65 -4.37 -17.42
N LYS A 79 -5.57 -5.29 -17.14
CA LYS A 79 -6.54 -5.72 -18.14
C LYS A 79 -7.37 -4.50 -18.55
N GLY A 80 -7.15 -4.04 -19.79
CA GLY A 80 -7.90 -2.99 -20.48
C GLY A 80 -7.48 -2.91 -21.92
#